data_AF-A0A498I5B7-F1
#
_entry.id   AF-A0A498I5B7-F1
#
_cell.length_a   1.000
_cell.length_b   1.000
_cell.length_c   1.000
_cell.angle_alpha   90.00
_cell.angle_beta   90.00
_cell.angle_gamma   90.00
#
_symmetry.space_group_name_H-M   'P 1'
#
loop_
_entity.id
_entity.type
_entity.pdbx_description
1 polymer ?
#
loop_
_entity_poly.entity_id
_entity_poly.type
_entity_poly.pdbx_seq_one_letter_code
_entity_poly.pdbx_strand_id
1 'polypeptide(L)'
;MEGSESEAAFNSLNLNPQLFINDVLNIADDLVDDAFDHFRQQASTSLKIEGTDRAQDLSRGVDIIRKKVQSDLDKKLAVWEQYCLDYVFQVPEGFDPSKNDEPPVDASLCQNAIVDTGLDAQLDLLRNELTEVSKENAALNREIQALEGQSVYRDRCSALVNETLQQYDLNSYHENFQEMVKTASELRMKVGKLQTEKMEESKRRKIDWINNAQRDPSVTEIRRGFYSAKLEDLEAFIAHIKNI
;
A
#
# COMPACT_ATOMS: atom_id res chain seq x y z
N MET A 1 -8.49 52.63 -3.49
CA MET A 1 -7.02 52.56 -3.34
C MET A 1 -6.54 52.57 -4.77
N GLU A 2 -6.10 53.73 -5.29
CA GLU A 2 -5.53 53.80 -6.63
C GLU A 2 -4.17 53.09 -6.57
N GLY A 3 -3.99 52.09 -7.43
CA GLY A 3 -2.69 51.44 -7.63
C GLY A 3 -1.66 52.44 -8.13
N SER A 4 -0.37 52.11 -7.99
CA SER A 4 0.71 52.97 -8.47
C SER A 4 0.67 53.14 -10.00
N GLU A 5 1.25 54.22 -10.54
CA GLU A 5 1.38 54.40 -12.01
C GLU A 5 2.07 53.19 -12.67
N SER A 6 3.08 52.64 -11.99
CA SER A 6 3.78 51.42 -12.36
C SER A 6 2.83 50.22 -12.47
N GLU A 7 1.96 50.02 -11.49
CA GLU A 7 0.98 48.94 -11.47
C GLU A 7 -0.03 49.06 -12.62
N ALA A 8 -0.50 50.28 -12.90
CA ALA A 8 -1.38 50.52 -14.06
C ALA A 8 -0.67 50.23 -15.39
N ALA A 9 0.61 50.60 -15.51
CA ALA A 9 1.41 50.32 -16.69
C ALA A 9 1.60 48.81 -16.95
N PHE A 10 1.99 48.04 -15.93
CA PHE A 10 2.13 46.59 -16.07
C PHE A 10 0.80 45.88 -16.33
N ASN A 11 -0.29 46.31 -15.67
CA ASN A 11 -1.62 45.75 -15.92
C ASN A 11 -2.10 46.00 -17.35
N SER A 12 -1.76 47.15 -17.96
CA SER A 12 -2.10 47.43 -19.36
C SER A 12 -1.42 46.48 -20.35
N LEU A 13 -0.25 45.95 -19.98
CA LEU A 13 0.51 44.95 -20.74
C LEU A 13 0.16 43.50 -20.32
N ASN A 14 -0.83 43.32 -19.44
CA ASN A 14 -1.18 42.03 -18.84
C ASN A 14 0.01 41.33 -18.16
N LEU A 15 0.91 42.13 -17.56
CA LEU A 15 2.07 41.67 -16.81
C LEU A 15 1.80 41.79 -15.31
N ASN A 16 2.27 40.80 -14.55
CA ASN A 16 2.18 40.81 -13.09
C ASN A 16 3.58 40.61 -12.48
N PRO A 17 4.25 41.70 -12.07
CA PRO A 17 5.56 41.64 -11.42
C PRO A 17 5.58 40.79 -10.15
N GLN A 18 4.51 40.82 -9.33
CA GLN A 18 4.45 40.03 -8.11
C GLN A 18 4.40 38.52 -8.42
N LEU A 19 3.71 38.12 -9.49
CA LEU A 19 3.69 36.72 -9.93
C LEU A 19 5.09 36.24 -10.28
N PHE A 20 5.84 37.04 -11.05
CA PHE A 20 7.23 36.72 -11.39
C PHE A 20 8.12 36.59 -10.15
N ILE A 21 8.02 37.52 -9.20
CA ILE A 21 8.79 37.47 -7.95
C ILE A 21 8.46 36.18 -7.20
N ASN A 22 7.18 35.86 -7.02
CA ASN A 22 6.74 34.65 -6.32
C ASN A 22 7.28 33.38 -7.00
N ASP A 23 7.28 33.32 -8.34
CA ASP A 23 7.82 32.18 -9.07
C ASP A 23 9.33 31.99 -8.79
N VAL A 24 10.10 33.08 -8.76
CA VAL A 24 11.53 33.03 -8.43
C VAL A 24 11.75 32.56 -6.98
N LEU A 25 10.94 33.05 -6.04
CA LEU A 25 11.01 32.61 -4.64
C LEU A 25 10.73 31.11 -4.50
N ASN A 26 9.66 30.63 -5.14
CA ASN A 26 9.28 29.21 -5.13
C ASN A 26 10.39 28.33 -5.73
N ILE A 27 10.97 28.74 -6.87
CA ILE A 27 12.08 28.01 -7.49
C ILE A 27 13.29 27.94 -6.56
N ALA A 28 13.59 29.01 -5.82
CA ALA A 28 14.69 29.03 -4.88
C ALA A 28 14.45 28.06 -3.72
N ASP A 29 13.22 28.00 -3.19
CA ASP A 29 12.83 27.05 -2.15
C ASP A 29 12.93 25.59 -2.64
N ASP A 30 12.33 25.30 -3.80
CA ASP A 30 12.36 23.96 -4.41
C ASP A 30 13.82 23.48 -4.62
N LEU A 31 14.69 24.35 -5.12
CA LEU A 31 16.10 24.03 -5.35
C LEU A 31 16.83 23.71 -4.04
N VAL A 32 16.55 24.45 -2.97
CA VAL A 32 17.14 24.19 -1.65
C VAL A 32 16.69 22.84 -1.13
N ASP A 33 15.39 22.55 -1.19
CA ASP A 33 14.83 21.29 -0.70
C ASP A 33 15.39 20.09 -1.47
N ASP A 34 15.39 20.15 -2.79
CA ASP A 34 15.93 19.11 -3.68
C ASP A 34 17.42 18.87 -3.44
N ALA A 35 18.21 19.94 -3.30
CA ALA A 35 19.64 19.82 -3.05
C ALA A 35 19.92 19.11 -1.72
N PHE A 36 19.22 19.49 -0.65
CA PHE A 36 19.42 18.86 0.65
C PHE A 36 18.91 17.41 0.70
N ASP A 37 17.83 17.11 -0.01
CA ASP A 37 17.35 15.73 -0.14
C ASP A 37 18.34 14.87 -0.91
N HIS A 38 18.91 15.38 -2.00
CA HIS A 38 19.99 14.71 -2.72
C HIS A 38 21.23 14.48 -1.84
N PHE A 39 21.70 15.50 -1.11
CA PHE A 39 22.86 15.35 -0.22
C PHE A 39 22.60 14.34 0.91
N ARG A 40 21.38 14.33 1.47
CA ARG A 40 20.98 13.33 2.48
C ARG A 40 21.07 11.91 1.92
N GLN A 41 20.50 11.69 0.73
CA GLN A 41 20.55 10.38 0.06
C GLN A 41 22.00 9.97 -0.23
N GLN A 42 22.79 10.86 -0.82
CA GLN A 42 24.19 10.59 -1.15
C GLN A 42 25.05 10.28 0.09
N ALA A 43 24.85 11.03 1.18
CA ALA A 43 25.54 10.80 2.45
C ALA A 43 25.13 9.47 3.09
N SER A 44 23.84 9.12 3.06
CA SER A 44 23.35 7.83 3.55
C SER A 44 24.01 6.65 2.82
N THR A 45 24.04 6.71 1.48
CA THR A 45 24.67 5.68 0.64
C THR A 45 26.17 5.58 0.89
N SER A 46 26.86 6.72 0.98
CA SER A 46 28.32 6.77 1.19
C SER A 46 28.73 6.22 2.55
N LEU A 47 27.92 6.49 3.58
CA LEU A 47 28.18 6.04 4.95
C LEU A 47 27.65 4.62 5.23
N LYS A 48 26.84 4.05 4.33
CA LYS A 48 26.19 2.73 4.48
C LYS A 48 25.42 2.59 5.80
N ILE A 49 24.67 3.63 6.16
CA ILE A 49 23.95 3.73 7.44
C ILE A 49 22.46 3.38 7.32
N GLU A 50 22.00 2.92 6.16
CA GLU A 50 20.62 2.53 5.92
C GLU A 50 20.15 1.48 6.95
N GLY A 51 19.01 1.74 7.60
CA GLY A 51 18.44 0.86 8.64
C GLY A 51 19.11 0.94 10.01
N THR A 52 20.07 1.84 10.23
CA THR A 52 20.70 2.08 11.54
C THR A 52 20.17 3.34 12.23
N ASP A 53 20.37 3.45 13.54
CA ASP A 53 20.13 4.65 14.34
C ASP A 53 20.86 5.89 13.79
N ARG A 54 22.04 5.68 13.19
CA ARG A 54 22.84 6.74 12.53
C ARG A 54 22.14 7.42 11.36
N ALA A 55 21.19 6.74 10.68
CA ALA A 55 20.41 7.37 9.61
C ALA A 55 19.50 8.49 10.14
N GLN A 56 18.93 8.31 11.34
CA GLN A 56 18.11 9.34 11.99
C GLN A 56 18.98 10.52 12.44
N ASP A 57 20.17 10.26 12.98
CA ASP A 57 21.11 11.32 13.34
C ASP A 57 21.58 12.11 12.11
N LEU A 58 21.84 11.46 10.99
CA LEU A 58 22.15 12.12 9.72
C LEU A 58 20.98 13.01 9.27
N SER A 59 19.75 12.48 9.24
CA SER A 59 18.57 13.26 8.84
C SER A 59 18.41 14.50 9.71
N ARG A 60 18.53 14.35 11.04
CA ARG A 60 18.43 15.46 11.98
C ARG A 60 19.53 16.51 11.73
N GLY A 61 20.76 16.07 11.49
CA GLY A 61 21.88 16.97 11.18
C GLY A 61 21.65 17.76 9.88
N VAL A 62 21.22 17.09 8.83
CA VAL A 62 20.87 17.71 7.54
C VAL A 62 19.74 18.72 7.71
N ASP A 63 18.68 18.38 8.44
CA ASP A 63 17.55 19.28 8.66
C ASP A 63 17.94 20.56 9.44
N ILE A 64 18.87 20.46 10.40
CA ILE A 64 19.39 21.64 11.11
C ILE A 64 20.12 22.57 10.14
N ILE A 65 20.95 22.01 9.25
CA ILE A 65 21.70 22.80 8.26
C ILE A 65 20.72 23.41 7.25
N ARG A 66 19.77 22.63 6.72
CA ARG A 66 18.72 23.10 5.81
C ARG A 66 18.00 24.30 6.39
N LYS A 67 17.46 24.17 7.62
CA LYS A 67 16.74 25.27 8.30
C LYS A 67 17.57 26.53 8.45
N LYS A 68 18.88 26.38 8.71
CA LYS A 68 19.78 27.54 8.83
C LYS A 68 20.03 28.22 7.48
N VAL A 69 20.24 27.43 6.42
CA VAL A 69 20.42 27.96 5.06
C VAL A 69 19.15 28.63 4.58
N GLN A 70 17.99 27.98 4.73
CA GLN A 70 16.69 28.53 4.34
C GLN A 70 16.41 29.84 5.09
N SER A 71 16.58 29.86 6.42
CA SER A 71 16.37 31.11 7.19
C SER A 71 17.29 32.28 6.77
N ASP A 72 18.52 32.01 6.29
CA ASP A 72 19.40 33.06 5.76
C ASP A 72 18.98 33.48 4.34
N LEU A 73 18.58 32.51 3.53
CA LEU A 73 18.10 32.74 2.17
C LEU A 73 16.79 33.54 2.17
N ASP A 74 15.80 33.17 2.99
CA ASP A 74 14.52 33.85 3.13
C ASP A 74 14.72 35.34 3.44
N LYS A 75 15.66 35.66 4.34
CA LYS A 75 15.97 37.05 4.70
C LYS A 75 16.53 37.83 3.52
N LYS A 76 17.43 37.22 2.75
CA LYS A 76 18.03 37.84 1.57
C LYS A 76 17.01 38.00 0.45
N LEU A 77 16.18 36.98 0.24
CA LEU A 77 15.13 36.97 -0.75
C LEU A 77 14.02 37.97 -0.42
N ALA A 78 13.68 38.16 0.85
CA ALA A 78 12.74 39.22 1.26
C ALA A 78 13.27 40.63 0.95
N VAL A 79 14.57 40.88 1.20
CA VAL A 79 15.21 42.15 0.82
C VAL A 79 15.26 42.31 -0.71
N TRP A 80 15.52 41.22 -1.43
CA TRP A 80 15.51 41.21 -2.90
C TRP A 80 14.12 41.48 -3.48
N GLU A 81 13.07 40.84 -2.94
CA GLU A 81 11.67 41.08 -3.32
C GLU A 81 11.31 42.54 -3.13
N GLN A 82 11.63 43.10 -1.94
CA GLN A 82 11.37 44.50 -1.67
C GLN A 82 12.13 45.40 -2.65
N TYR A 83 13.41 45.12 -2.92
CA TYR A 83 14.18 45.87 -3.92
C TYR A 83 13.56 45.80 -5.32
N CYS A 84 13.03 44.65 -5.72
CA CYS A 84 12.34 44.48 -6.98
C CYS A 84 11.10 45.35 -7.08
N LEU A 85 10.26 45.36 -6.03
CA LEU A 85 9.04 46.17 -5.98
C LEU A 85 9.34 47.67 -5.91
N ASP A 86 10.37 48.06 -5.17
CA ASP A 86 10.70 49.46 -4.92
C ASP A 86 11.48 50.11 -6.08
N TYR A 87 12.20 49.32 -6.89
CA TYR A 87 13.12 49.88 -7.89
C TYR A 87 13.11 49.22 -9.27
N VAL A 88 12.93 47.90 -9.36
CA VAL A 88 13.03 47.19 -10.65
C VAL A 88 11.72 47.29 -11.42
N PHE A 89 10.60 47.11 -10.72
CA PHE A 89 9.25 47.19 -11.28
C PHE A 89 8.60 48.55 -10.99
N GLN A 90 9.42 49.59 -10.88
CA GLN A 90 8.94 50.97 -10.88
C GLN A 90 9.10 51.58 -12.25
N VAL A 91 8.05 52.27 -12.68
CA VAL A 91 8.00 52.98 -13.94
C VAL A 91 8.25 54.47 -13.64
N PRO A 92 9.03 55.18 -14.46
CA PRO A 92 9.23 56.62 -14.29
C PRO A 92 7.91 57.39 -14.29
N GLU A 93 7.83 58.42 -13.43
CA GLU A 93 6.65 59.28 -13.30
C GLU A 93 6.29 59.91 -14.67
N GLY A 94 5.02 59.75 -15.08
CA GLY A 94 4.53 60.24 -16.36
C GLY A 94 4.77 59.31 -17.57
N PHE A 95 5.31 58.11 -17.37
CA PHE A 95 5.31 57.07 -18.40
C PHE A 95 3.90 56.54 -18.61
N ASP A 96 3.48 56.53 -19.86
CA ASP A 96 2.18 56.02 -20.27
C ASP A 96 2.40 55.01 -21.40
N PRO A 97 2.30 53.70 -21.15
CA PRO A 97 2.48 52.69 -22.19
C PRO A 97 1.39 52.75 -23.26
N SER A 98 0.30 53.49 -23.04
CA SER A 98 -0.73 53.72 -24.05
C SER A 98 -0.39 54.85 -25.03
N LYS A 99 0.60 55.69 -24.70
CA LYS A 99 1.17 56.69 -25.61
C LYS A 99 2.25 56.03 -26.45
N ASN A 100 1.82 55.35 -27.52
CA ASN A 100 2.73 55.06 -28.62
C ASN A 100 3.20 56.39 -29.23
N ASP A 101 4.38 56.86 -28.85
CA ASP A 101 5.14 57.91 -29.55
C ASP A 101 5.73 57.37 -30.87
N GLU A 102 5.07 56.41 -31.52
CA GLU A 102 5.31 56.19 -32.94
C GLU A 102 4.72 57.40 -33.65
N PRO A 103 5.54 58.23 -34.35
CA PRO A 103 4.97 59.20 -35.26
C PRO A 103 4.03 58.43 -36.18
N PRO A 104 2.82 58.94 -36.49
CA PRO A 104 1.88 58.21 -37.32
C PRO A 104 2.63 57.85 -38.59
N VAL A 105 2.99 56.57 -38.73
CA VAL A 105 3.59 56.05 -39.94
C VAL A 105 2.61 56.46 -41.01
N ASP A 106 3.10 57.29 -41.92
CA ASP A 106 2.36 57.88 -43.03
C ASP A 106 1.28 56.88 -43.45
N ALA A 107 -0.01 57.22 -43.28
CA ALA A 107 -1.12 56.26 -43.43
C ALA A 107 -1.10 55.54 -44.81
N SER A 108 -0.34 56.08 -45.75
CA SER A 108 0.13 55.50 -47.01
C SER A 108 0.84 54.12 -46.89
N LEU A 109 1.67 53.89 -45.86
CA LEU A 109 2.34 52.60 -45.62
C LEU A 109 1.44 51.59 -44.90
N CYS A 110 0.46 52.07 -44.11
CA CYS A 110 -0.53 51.23 -43.44
C CYS A 110 -1.59 50.65 -44.38
N GLN A 111 -1.75 51.18 -45.60
CA GLN A 111 -2.62 50.58 -46.62
C GLN A 111 -2.08 49.24 -47.15
N ASN A 112 -0.80 48.94 -46.93
CA ASN A 112 -0.17 47.67 -47.27
C ASN A 112 0.00 46.75 -46.05
N ALA A 113 -0.63 47.06 -44.92
CA ALA A 113 -1.00 46.04 -43.94
C ALA A 113 -2.08 45.17 -44.58
N ILE A 114 -1.66 44.40 -45.58
CA ILE A 114 -2.32 43.18 -46.01
C ILE A 114 -2.70 42.49 -44.72
N VAL A 115 -4.01 42.32 -44.50
CA VAL A 115 -4.54 41.38 -43.50
C VAL A 115 -3.62 40.17 -43.58
N ASP A 116 -2.75 39.99 -42.58
CA ASP A 116 -1.74 38.94 -42.61
C ASP A 116 -2.48 37.65 -42.31
N THR A 117 -3.21 37.20 -43.33
CA THR A 117 -4.00 35.98 -43.38
C THR A 117 -3.13 34.77 -43.06
N GLY A 118 -1.80 34.88 -43.24
CA GLY A 118 -0.85 33.87 -42.80
C GLY A 118 -0.64 33.86 -41.29
N LEU A 119 -0.62 35.02 -40.63
CA LEU A 119 -0.55 35.12 -39.17
C LEU A 119 -1.86 34.69 -38.51
N ASP A 120 -3.01 35.11 -39.04
CA ASP A 120 -4.33 34.69 -38.55
C ASP A 120 -4.51 33.17 -38.69
N ALA A 121 -4.10 32.59 -39.83
CA ALA A 121 -4.14 31.14 -40.02
C ALA A 121 -3.21 30.38 -39.06
N GLN A 122 -2.03 30.91 -38.76
CA GLN A 122 -1.13 30.34 -37.75
C GLN A 122 -1.71 30.42 -36.35
N LEU A 123 -2.38 31.53 -36.02
CA LEU A 123 -3.01 31.73 -34.73
C LEU A 123 -4.19 30.76 -34.55
N ASP A 124 -4.99 30.56 -35.59
CA ASP A 124 -6.06 29.55 -35.58
C ASP A 124 -5.52 28.13 -35.52
N LEU A 125 -4.40 27.82 -36.19
CA LEU A 125 -3.68 26.56 -36.05
C LEU A 125 -3.27 26.30 -34.60
N LEU A 126 -2.61 27.26 -33.96
CA LEU A 126 -2.16 27.15 -32.57
C LEU A 126 -3.32 27.04 -31.59
N ARG A 127 -4.42 27.77 -31.82
CA ARG A 127 -5.64 27.64 -31.01
C ARG A 127 -6.21 26.23 -31.12
N ASN A 128 -6.31 25.69 -32.34
CA ASN A 128 -6.79 24.33 -32.56
C ASN A 128 -5.88 23.30 -31.89
N GLU A 129 -4.56 23.44 -32.03
CA GLU A 129 -3.56 22.58 -31.37
C GLU A 129 -3.70 22.64 -29.84
N LEU A 130 -3.84 23.84 -29.26
CA LEU A 130 -4.09 24.00 -27.82
C LEU A 130 -5.38 23.32 -27.38
N THR A 131 -6.44 23.37 -28.19
CA THR A 131 -7.69 22.66 -27.86
C THR A 131 -7.53 21.14 -27.90
N GLU A 132 -6.74 20.61 -28.84
CA GLU A 132 -6.46 19.18 -28.92
C GLU A 132 -5.57 18.73 -27.75
N VAL A 133 -4.48 19.45 -27.45
CA VAL A 133 -3.63 19.19 -26.27
C VAL A 133 -4.45 19.27 -24.98
N SER A 134 -5.38 20.22 -24.87
CA SER A 134 -6.25 20.32 -23.70
C SER A 134 -7.19 19.11 -23.57
N LYS A 135 -7.71 18.57 -24.67
CA LYS A 135 -8.53 17.34 -24.66
C LYS A 135 -7.70 16.13 -24.27
N GLU A 136 -6.50 16.01 -24.83
CA GLU A 136 -5.56 14.93 -24.52
C GLU A 136 -5.14 14.96 -23.05
N ASN A 137 -4.77 16.14 -22.53
CA ASN A 137 -4.47 16.33 -21.11
C ASN A 137 -5.65 15.96 -20.21
N ALA A 138 -6.88 16.29 -20.60
CA ALA A 138 -8.07 15.85 -19.88
C ALA A 138 -8.29 14.32 -19.96
N ALA A 139 -7.91 13.67 -21.06
CA ALA A 139 -7.97 12.21 -21.18
C ALA A 139 -6.90 11.54 -20.30
N LEU A 140 -5.66 12.02 -20.35
CA LEU A 140 -4.55 11.55 -19.52
C LEU A 140 -4.85 11.70 -18.03
N ASN A 141 -5.39 12.84 -17.60
CA ASN A 141 -5.79 13.02 -16.19
C ASN A 141 -6.87 12.02 -15.74
N ARG A 142 -7.81 11.67 -16.62
CA ARG A 142 -8.80 10.61 -16.31
C ARG A 142 -8.13 9.24 -16.18
N GLU A 143 -7.14 8.95 -17.03
CA GLU A 143 -6.37 7.71 -16.96
C GLU A 143 -5.55 7.64 -15.65
N ILE A 144 -4.87 8.72 -15.27
CA ILE A 144 -4.13 8.81 -14.00
C ILE A 144 -5.07 8.51 -12.82
N GLN A 145 -6.24 9.15 -12.75
CA GLN A 145 -7.22 8.90 -11.69
C GLN A 145 -7.72 7.44 -11.67
N ALA A 146 -7.90 6.83 -12.84
CA ALA A 146 -8.29 5.43 -12.93
C ALA A 146 -7.19 4.48 -12.42
N LEU A 147 -5.92 4.77 -12.77
CA LEU A 147 -4.76 4.01 -12.31
C LEU A 147 -4.52 4.17 -10.82
N GLU A 148 -4.68 5.37 -10.25
CA GLU A 148 -4.64 5.61 -8.81
C GLU A 148 -5.75 4.86 -8.08
N GLY A 149 -6.98 4.84 -8.62
CA GLY A 149 -8.05 4.02 -8.06
C GLY A 149 -7.71 2.52 -8.07
N GLN A 150 -7.05 2.06 -9.13
CA GLN A 150 -6.62 0.66 -9.25
C GLN A 150 -5.48 0.32 -8.29
N SER A 151 -4.51 1.23 -8.08
CA SER A 151 -3.41 1.02 -7.12
C SER A 151 -3.94 0.93 -5.69
N VAL A 152 -4.83 1.84 -5.28
CA VAL A 152 -5.47 1.80 -3.96
C VAL A 152 -6.24 0.50 -3.74
N TYR A 153 -6.97 0.02 -4.76
CA TYR A 153 -7.66 -1.27 -4.69
C TYR A 153 -6.67 -2.44 -4.56
N ARG A 154 -5.58 -2.43 -5.33
CA ARG A 154 -4.53 -3.45 -5.28
C ARG A 154 -3.86 -3.49 -3.91
N ASP A 155 -3.53 -2.34 -3.35
CA ASP A 155 -2.90 -2.23 -2.03
C ASP A 155 -3.82 -2.75 -0.94
N ARG A 156 -5.12 -2.41 -1.00
CA ARG A 156 -6.13 -2.95 -0.09
C ARG A 156 -6.28 -4.47 -0.21
N CYS A 157 -6.26 -5.01 -1.44
CA CYS A 157 -6.32 -6.44 -1.67
C CYS A 157 -5.07 -7.13 -1.11
N SER A 158 -3.88 -6.57 -1.34
CA SER A 158 -2.62 -7.08 -0.79
C SER A 158 -2.62 -7.06 0.74
N ALA A 159 -3.11 -5.99 1.36
CA ALA A 159 -3.25 -5.90 2.81
C ALA A 159 -4.18 -7.00 3.36
N LEU A 160 -5.33 -7.24 2.71
CA LEU A 160 -6.30 -8.25 3.12
C LEU A 160 -5.76 -9.68 2.97
N VAL A 161 -5.00 -9.94 1.90
CA VAL A 161 -4.28 -11.21 1.70
C VAL A 161 -3.22 -11.41 2.78
N ASN A 162 -2.42 -10.37 3.07
CA ASN A 162 -1.41 -10.43 4.12
C ASN A 162 -2.01 -10.65 5.51
N GLU A 163 -3.13 -9.99 5.84
CA GLU A 163 -3.85 -10.21 7.09
C GLU A 163 -4.35 -11.66 7.19
N THR A 164 -4.89 -12.21 6.10
CA THR A 164 -5.34 -13.61 6.06
C THR A 164 -4.20 -14.59 6.25
N LEU A 165 -3.04 -14.31 5.63
CA LEU A 165 -1.81 -15.11 5.82
C LEU A 165 -1.31 -15.03 7.27
N GLN A 166 -1.29 -13.84 7.87
CA GLN A 166 -0.91 -13.68 9.27
C GLN A 166 -1.86 -14.44 10.21
N GLN A 167 -3.18 -14.43 9.95
CA GLN A 167 -4.13 -15.22 10.72
C GLN A 167 -3.87 -16.73 10.58
N TYR A 168 -3.46 -17.19 9.39
CA TYR A 168 -3.10 -18.58 9.17
C TYR A 168 -1.85 -18.98 9.98
N ASP A 169 -0.84 -18.12 10.01
CA ASP A 169 0.38 -18.31 10.80
C ASP A 169 0.11 -18.25 12.31
N LEU A 170 -0.67 -17.26 12.77
CA LEU A 170 -1.02 -17.07 14.19
C LEU A 170 -1.84 -18.24 14.75
N ASN A 171 -2.76 -18.79 13.96
CA ASN A 171 -3.63 -19.86 14.43
C ASN A 171 -2.96 -21.25 14.41
N SER A 172 -1.66 -21.34 14.05
CA SER A 172 -0.87 -22.58 14.08
C SER A 172 -1.62 -23.75 13.41
N TYR A 173 -2.46 -23.45 12.41
CA TYR A 173 -3.33 -24.47 11.80
C TYR A 173 -2.49 -25.57 11.15
N HIS A 174 -1.31 -25.21 10.63
CA HIS A 174 -0.39 -26.15 10.03
C HIS A 174 0.22 -27.12 11.06
N GLU A 175 0.71 -26.62 12.20
CA GLU A 175 1.25 -27.48 13.27
C GLU A 175 0.15 -28.33 13.91
N ASN A 176 -1.02 -27.74 14.19
CA ASN A 176 -2.19 -28.46 14.69
C ASN A 176 -2.61 -29.60 13.74
N PHE A 177 -2.58 -29.34 12.43
CA PHE A 177 -2.88 -30.37 11.43
C PHE A 177 -1.81 -31.45 11.38
N GLN A 178 -0.52 -31.09 11.45
CA GLN A 178 0.58 -32.07 11.52
C GLN A 178 0.50 -32.94 12.79
N GLU A 179 0.22 -32.34 13.95
CA GLU A 179 0.01 -33.08 15.19
C GLU A 179 -1.20 -34.01 15.09
N MET A 180 -2.31 -33.57 14.48
CA MET A 180 -3.48 -34.39 14.28
C MET A 180 -3.17 -35.62 13.39
N VAL A 181 -2.43 -35.41 12.30
CA VAL A 181 -1.99 -36.50 11.40
C VAL A 181 -1.09 -37.50 12.14
N LYS A 182 -0.16 -37.00 12.95
CA LYS A 182 0.72 -37.83 13.76
C LYS A 182 -0.06 -38.65 14.78
N THR A 183 -0.96 -38.01 15.52
CA THR A 183 -1.80 -38.64 16.55
C THR A 183 -2.72 -39.71 15.94
N ALA A 184 -3.32 -39.43 14.78
CA ALA A 184 -4.13 -40.40 14.05
C ALA A 184 -3.31 -41.62 13.58
N SER A 185 -2.06 -41.40 13.15
CA SER A 185 -1.15 -42.47 12.76
C SER A 185 -0.76 -43.35 13.95
N GLU A 186 -0.46 -42.75 15.10
CA GLU A 186 -0.17 -43.47 16.34
C GLU A 186 -1.37 -44.29 16.84
N LEU A 187 -2.58 -43.70 16.77
CA LEU A 187 -3.82 -44.41 17.09
C LEU A 187 -4.00 -45.64 16.21
N ARG A 188 -3.83 -45.48 14.89
CA ARG A 188 -3.93 -46.59 13.93
C ARG A 188 -2.94 -47.71 14.25
N MET A 189 -1.70 -47.36 14.59
CA MET A 189 -0.67 -48.33 14.98
C MET A 189 -1.05 -49.07 16.26
N LYS A 190 -1.51 -48.36 17.30
CA LYS A 190 -1.94 -48.96 18.57
C LYS A 190 -3.16 -49.86 18.41
N VAL A 191 -4.14 -49.45 17.60
CA VAL A 191 -5.31 -50.28 17.27
C VAL A 191 -4.89 -51.55 16.54
N GLY A 192 -3.98 -51.45 15.57
CA GLY A 192 -3.43 -52.62 14.88
C GLY A 192 -2.72 -53.58 15.85
N LYS A 193 -1.89 -53.05 16.74
CA LYS A 193 -1.20 -53.85 17.77
C LYS A 193 -2.17 -54.55 18.71
N LEU A 194 -3.17 -53.83 19.23
CA LEU A 194 -4.22 -54.38 20.08
C LEU A 194 -5.03 -55.49 19.39
N GLN A 195 -5.34 -55.32 18.09
CA GLN A 195 -6.01 -56.37 17.32
C GLN A 195 -5.15 -57.62 17.19
N THR A 196 -3.85 -57.48 16.92
CA THR A 196 -2.91 -58.61 16.85
C THR A 196 -2.76 -59.29 18.22
N GLU A 197 -2.55 -58.52 19.29
CA GLU A 197 -2.45 -59.03 20.66
C GLU A 197 -3.72 -59.80 21.07
N LYS A 198 -4.91 -59.26 20.80
CA LYS A 198 -6.18 -59.92 21.05
C LYS A 198 -6.34 -61.22 20.24
N MET A 199 -5.87 -61.24 18.99
CA MET A 199 -5.91 -62.44 18.15
C MET A 199 -4.96 -63.52 18.69
N GLU A 200 -3.75 -63.15 19.08
CA GLU A 200 -2.77 -64.07 19.67
C GLU A 200 -3.21 -64.59 21.04
N GLU A 201 -3.81 -63.74 21.87
CA GLU A 201 -4.37 -64.17 23.16
C GLU A 201 -5.55 -65.15 22.97
N SER A 202 -6.41 -64.90 21.99
CA SER A 202 -7.49 -65.83 21.62
C SER A 202 -6.94 -67.18 21.13
N LYS A 203 -5.87 -67.17 20.32
CA LYS A 203 -5.17 -68.38 19.89
C LYS A 203 -4.54 -69.12 21.07
N ARG A 204 -3.85 -68.43 21.99
CA ARG A 204 -3.28 -69.03 23.21
C ARG A 204 -4.36 -69.67 24.06
N ARG A 205 -5.47 -68.96 24.32
CA ARG A 205 -6.62 -69.52 25.04
C ARG A 205 -7.19 -70.77 24.37
N LYS A 206 -7.24 -70.81 23.03
CA LYS A 206 -7.69 -71.98 22.27
C LYS A 206 -6.69 -73.15 22.35
N ILE A 207 -5.38 -72.88 22.30
CA ILE A 207 -4.33 -73.89 22.45
C ILE A 207 -4.32 -74.45 23.88
N ASP A 208 -4.42 -73.60 24.89
CA ASP A 208 -4.54 -74.01 26.30
C ASP A 208 -5.80 -74.84 26.52
N TRP A 209 -6.91 -74.50 25.87
CA TRP A 209 -8.12 -75.33 25.88
C TRP A 209 -7.88 -76.71 25.26
N ILE A 210 -7.21 -76.80 24.11
CA ILE A 210 -6.89 -78.09 23.46
C ILE A 210 -5.93 -78.92 24.32
N ASN A 211 -4.90 -78.30 24.88
CA ASN A 211 -3.88 -78.98 25.67
C ASN A 211 -4.42 -79.45 27.03
N ASN A 212 -5.31 -78.68 27.67
CA ASN A 212 -5.98 -79.09 28.92
C ASN A 212 -7.12 -80.08 28.66
N ALA A 213 -7.79 -80.03 27.51
CA ALA A 213 -8.78 -81.04 27.11
C ALA A 213 -8.17 -82.44 26.91
N GLN A 214 -6.85 -82.54 26.68
CA GLN A 214 -6.14 -83.81 26.60
C GLN A 214 -5.65 -84.35 27.96
N ARG A 215 -5.73 -83.59 29.05
CA ARG A 215 -5.22 -84.02 30.37
C ARG A 215 -6.27 -84.34 31.43
N ASP A 216 -7.56 -84.05 31.20
CA ASP A 216 -8.58 -84.39 32.19
C ASP A 216 -9.97 -84.63 31.55
N PRO A 217 -10.53 -85.86 31.61
CA PRO A 217 -11.89 -86.14 31.13
C PRO A 217 -13.00 -85.58 32.03
N SER A 218 -12.66 -85.02 33.19
CA SER A 218 -13.61 -84.70 34.26
C SER A 218 -14.24 -83.30 34.16
N VAL A 219 -13.76 -82.42 33.27
CA VAL A 219 -14.28 -81.03 33.15
C VAL A 219 -15.43 -80.90 32.14
N THR A 220 -15.82 -81.99 31.48
CA THR A 220 -16.95 -81.99 30.54
C THR A 220 -18.33 -81.87 31.22
N GLU A 221 -18.43 -82.09 32.53
CA GLU A 221 -19.72 -82.10 33.24
C GLU A 221 -20.10 -80.77 33.93
N ILE A 222 -19.13 -79.92 34.29
CA ILE A 222 -19.47 -78.68 35.03
C ILE A 222 -20.05 -77.59 34.11
N ARG A 223 -19.95 -77.74 32.79
CA ARG A 223 -20.43 -76.74 31.81
C ARG A 223 -21.52 -77.24 30.85
N ARG A 224 -22.29 -78.25 31.24
CA ARG A 224 -23.58 -78.56 30.58
C ARG A 224 -24.79 -77.91 31.29
N GLY A 225 -24.54 -76.98 32.22
CA GLY A 225 -25.58 -76.37 33.04
C GLY A 225 -26.45 -75.29 32.39
N PHE A 226 -26.13 -74.79 31.19
CA PHE A 226 -26.90 -73.68 30.58
C PHE A 226 -27.10 -73.76 29.06
N TYR A 227 -26.72 -74.85 28.40
CA TYR A 227 -26.87 -74.97 26.94
C TYR A 227 -28.24 -75.54 26.49
N SER A 228 -29.14 -75.89 27.42
CA SER A 228 -30.49 -76.40 27.09
C SER A 228 -31.63 -75.66 27.79
N ALA A 229 -31.37 -74.56 28.49
CA ALA A 229 -32.42 -73.77 29.14
C ALA A 229 -33.15 -72.96 28.06
N LYS A 230 -34.48 -73.09 28.02
CA LYS A 230 -35.31 -72.27 27.12
C LYS A 230 -35.62 -70.93 27.79
N LEU A 231 -36.07 -69.96 27.00
CA LEU A 231 -36.34 -68.59 27.48
C LEU A 231 -37.35 -68.59 28.65
N GLU A 232 -38.29 -69.54 28.64
CA GLU A 232 -39.31 -69.71 29.67
C GLU A 232 -38.71 -70.08 31.05
N ASP A 233 -37.59 -70.81 31.08
CA ASP A 233 -36.90 -71.20 32.32
C ASP A 233 -36.23 -70.00 33.00
N LEU A 234 -35.77 -69.03 32.19
CA LEU A 234 -35.16 -67.78 32.65
C LEU A 234 -36.21 -66.80 33.17
N GLU A 235 -37.39 -66.75 32.54
CA GLU A 235 -38.53 -65.96 33.02
C GLU A 235 -39.08 -66.50 34.36
N ALA A 236 -39.17 -67.82 34.52
CA ALA A 236 -39.58 -68.45 35.78
C ALA A 236 -38.60 -68.14 36.94
N PHE A 237 -37.30 -68.13 36.65
CA PHE A 237 -36.28 -67.79 37.65
C PHE A 237 -36.34 -66.31 38.06
N ILE A 238 -36.56 -65.40 37.10
CA ILE A 238 -36.72 -63.96 37.39
C ILE A 238 -38.01 -63.71 38.18
N ALA A 239 -39.10 -64.42 37.88
CA ALA A 239 -40.34 -64.34 38.65
C ALA A 239 -40.16 -64.83 40.10
N HIS A 240 -39.36 -65.88 40.31
CA HIS A 240 -39.06 -66.38 41.64
C HIS A 240 -38.20 -65.39 42.46
N ILE A 241 -37.24 -64.71 41.85
CA ILE A 241 -36.39 -63.70 42.54
C ILE A 241 -37.19 -62.44 42.90
N LYS A 242 -38.19 -62.06 42.10
CA LYS A 242 -39.04 -60.88 42.39
C LYS A 242 -40.09 -61.11 43.48
N ASN A 243 -40.31 -62.36 43.89
CA ASN A 243 -41.25 -62.75 44.95
C ASN A 243 -40.56 -63.15 46.27
N ILE A 244 -39.25 -62.89 46.39
CA ILE A 244 -38.47 -62.90 47.63
C ILE A 244 -38.21 -61.44 48.02
#